data_AF-A0A3T0SBB1-F1
#
_entry.id   AF-A0A3T0SBB1-F1
#
_cell.length_a   1.000
_cell.length_b   1.000
_cell.length_c   1.000
_cell.angle_alpha   90.00
_cell.angle_beta   90.00
_cell.angle_gamma   90.00
#
_symmetry.space_group_name_H-M   'P 1'
#
loop_
_entity.id
_entity.type
_entity.pdbx_description
1 polymer ?
#
loop_
_entity_poly.entity_id
_entity_poly.type
_entity_poly.pdbx_seq_one_letter_code
_entity_poly.pdbx_strand_id
1 'polypeptide(L)'
;MNSQNETGAVGKRMLRVMAPAALLLWAFVAMGTTGTASSSLDGHYSSSGHVLLSDGTTLKVSQSLVFNKGRFYSMTRNAPAIVEASGRLETDLLGRASLVVEEGQVHGLGPKDQMDDELVFNLFYGSHKGARITLEQVGACLYGVETRQVYCADDHPNRG
;
A
#
# COMPACT_ATOMS: atom_id res chain seq x y z
N MET A 1 0.87 70.94 -8.90
CA MET A 1 1.42 69.58 -9.14
C MET A 1 2.24 69.16 -7.93
N ASN A 2 1.81 68.13 -7.19
CA ASN A 2 2.68 67.13 -6.56
C ASN A 2 1.83 66.10 -5.80
N SER A 3 1.51 65.00 -6.47
CA SER A 3 0.96 63.79 -5.86
C SER A 3 1.92 62.64 -6.20
N GLN A 4 3.02 62.54 -5.45
CA GLN A 4 3.95 61.42 -5.50
C GLN A 4 4.58 61.29 -4.11
N ASN A 5 3.92 60.59 -3.18
CA ASN A 5 4.67 59.95 -2.08
C ASN A 5 3.94 58.85 -1.29
N GLU A 6 2.68 58.49 -1.60
CA GLU A 6 1.96 57.51 -0.78
C GLU A 6 2.13 56.05 -1.23
N THR A 7 2.59 55.81 -2.47
CA THR A 7 2.68 54.47 -3.06
C THR A 7 3.88 53.64 -2.61
N GLY A 8 4.93 54.26 -2.04
CA GLY A 8 6.16 53.56 -1.64
C GLY A 8 6.10 52.88 -0.27
N ALA A 9 5.35 53.45 0.68
CA ALA A 9 5.29 52.96 2.06
C ALA A 9 4.36 51.75 2.24
N VAL A 10 3.25 51.71 1.48
CA VAL A 10 2.28 50.61 1.49
C VAL A 10 2.87 49.35 0.86
N GLY A 11 3.61 49.49 -0.26
CA GLY A 11 4.27 48.38 -0.93
C GLY A 11 5.32 47.67 -0.06
N LYS A 12 6.14 48.44 0.69
CA LYS A 12 7.14 47.87 1.62
C LYS A 12 6.52 47.16 2.83
N ARG A 13 5.35 47.62 3.31
CA ARG A 13 4.61 46.95 4.39
C ARG A 13 3.88 45.69 3.90
N MET A 14 3.26 45.71 2.73
CA MET A 14 2.65 44.51 2.14
C MET A 14 3.68 43.42 1.81
N LEU A 15 4.85 43.79 1.27
CA LEU A 15 5.93 42.82 1.00
C LEU A 15 6.45 42.15 2.29
N ARG A 16 6.49 42.89 3.41
CA ARG A 16 6.93 42.36 4.71
C ARG A 16 5.97 41.37 5.35
N VAL A 17 4.69 41.37 4.95
CA VAL A 17 3.66 40.46 5.49
C VAL A 17 3.42 39.27 4.55
N MET A 18 3.51 39.46 3.24
CA MET A 18 3.38 38.35 2.27
C MET A 18 4.57 37.38 2.29
N ALA A 19 5.80 37.87 2.45
CA ALA A 19 6.99 37.03 2.46
C ALA A 19 6.99 35.96 3.59
N PRO A 20 6.69 36.28 4.87
CA PRO A 20 6.64 35.28 5.92
C PRO A 20 5.43 34.34 5.77
N ALA A 21 4.30 34.83 5.26
CA ALA A 21 3.12 33.98 5.04
C ALA A 21 3.37 32.93 3.94
N ALA A 22 4.02 33.31 2.83
CA ALA A 22 4.41 32.38 1.78
C ALA A 22 5.44 31.34 2.27
N LEU A 23 6.39 31.75 3.12
CA LEU A 23 7.36 30.84 3.74
C LEU A 23 6.71 29.86 4.72
N LEU A 24 5.73 30.30 5.52
CA LEU A 24 4.96 29.42 6.42
C LEU A 24 4.12 28.42 5.65
N LEU A 25 3.51 28.82 4.53
CA LEU A 25 2.79 27.91 3.63
C LEU A 25 3.73 26.86 3.02
N TRP A 26 4.93 27.25 2.58
CA TRP A 26 5.94 26.29 2.09
C TRP A 26 6.46 25.36 3.19
N ALA A 27 6.62 25.84 4.42
CA ALA A 27 6.99 25.00 5.55
C ALA A 27 5.90 23.96 5.86
N PHE A 28 4.61 24.35 5.81
CA PHE A 28 3.48 23.43 5.97
C PHE A 28 3.40 22.39 4.85
N VAL A 29 3.64 22.79 3.59
CA VAL A 29 3.66 21.88 2.43
C VAL A 29 4.85 20.91 2.50
N ALA A 30 6.01 21.34 3.01
CA ALA A 30 7.16 20.47 3.22
C ALA A 30 6.96 19.48 4.37
N MET A 31 6.26 19.89 5.44
CA MET A 31 5.92 18.98 6.56
C MET A 31 4.80 18.00 6.20
N GLY A 32 3.92 18.32 5.26
CA GLY A 32 2.83 17.45 4.82
C GLY A 32 3.22 16.33 3.83
N THR A 33 4.43 16.37 3.26
CA THR A 33 4.86 15.40 2.23
C THR A 33 5.89 14.37 2.71
N THR A 34 6.30 14.43 3.98
CA THR A 34 7.33 13.54 4.55
C THR A 34 6.79 12.58 5.61
N GLY A 35 5.52 12.19 5.49
CA GLY A 35 4.94 11.10 6.27
C GLY A 35 5.63 9.78 5.91
N THR A 36 6.65 9.40 6.68
CA THR A 36 7.43 8.16 6.61
C THR A 36 6.62 6.93 7.05
N ALA A 37 5.42 6.73 6.49
CA ALA A 37 4.61 5.54 6.71
C ALA A 37 5.31 4.25 6.24
N SER A 38 6.28 4.37 5.32
CA SER A 38 7.16 3.26 4.93
C SER A 38 7.84 2.60 6.12
N SER A 39 8.27 3.37 7.14
CA SER A 39 9.11 2.81 8.21
C SER A 39 8.33 1.96 9.22
N SER A 40 7.01 2.17 9.37
CA SER A 40 6.21 1.45 10.35
C SER A 40 5.72 0.08 9.85
N LEU A 41 5.67 -0.10 8.53
CA LEU A 41 5.20 -1.32 7.87
C LEU A 41 6.35 -2.19 7.34
N ASP A 42 7.58 -1.67 7.29
CA ASP A 42 8.75 -2.43 6.85
C ASP A 42 8.90 -3.73 7.68
N GLY A 43 9.04 -4.86 6.99
CA GLY A 43 9.09 -6.18 7.63
C GLY A 43 8.57 -7.30 6.76
N HIS A 44 8.62 -8.51 7.32
CA HIS A 44 8.10 -9.73 6.71
C HIS A 44 6.76 -10.10 7.34
N TYR A 45 5.81 -10.44 6.48
CA TYR A 45 4.47 -10.86 6.85
C TYR A 45 4.14 -12.15 6.14
N SER A 46 3.47 -13.06 6.83
CA SER A 46 3.02 -14.30 6.22
C SER A 46 1.59 -14.63 6.61
N SER A 47 1.00 -15.49 5.80
CA SER A 47 -0.30 -16.08 6.04
C SER A 47 -0.29 -17.51 5.52
N SER A 48 -0.98 -18.40 6.22
CA SER A 48 -1.21 -19.74 5.70
C SER A 48 -2.60 -20.23 6.11
N GLY A 49 -3.22 -20.98 5.21
CA GLY A 49 -4.57 -21.48 5.40
C GLY A 49 -4.88 -22.64 4.46
N HIS A 50 -6.14 -23.08 4.50
CA HIS A 50 -6.66 -24.10 3.61
C HIS A 50 -7.90 -23.56 2.93
N VAL A 51 -8.03 -23.82 1.63
CA VAL A 51 -9.23 -23.55 0.85
C VAL A 51 -9.90 -24.89 0.60
N LEU A 52 -11.18 -25.00 0.94
CA LEU A 52 -12.01 -26.15 0.58
C LEU A 52 -12.53 -25.92 -0.84
N LEU A 53 -12.17 -26.82 -1.75
CA LEU A 53 -12.63 -26.82 -3.13
C LEU A 53 -14.04 -27.40 -3.24
N SER A 54 -14.71 -27.06 -4.34
CA SER A 54 -16.06 -27.54 -4.65
C SER A 54 -16.16 -29.08 -4.72
N ASP A 55 -15.06 -29.78 -4.99
CA ASP A 55 -14.97 -31.25 -4.99
C ASP A 55 -14.76 -31.87 -3.60
N GLY A 56 -14.72 -31.04 -2.55
CA GLY A 56 -14.51 -31.44 -1.16
C GLY A 56 -13.04 -31.62 -0.77
N THR A 57 -12.09 -31.39 -1.69
CA THR A 57 -10.66 -31.45 -1.38
C THR A 57 -10.16 -30.15 -0.74
N THR A 58 -9.12 -30.23 0.07
CA THR A 58 -8.52 -29.04 0.71
C THR A 58 -7.16 -28.72 0.10
N LEU A 59 -6.99 -27.51 -0.40
CA LEU A 59 -5.71 -27.00 -0.88
C LEU A 59 -5.06 -26.08 0.16
N LYS A 60 -3.79 -26.33 0.46
CA LYS A 60 -3.01 -25.42 1.30
C LYS A 60 -2.65 -24.17 0.50
N VAL A 61 -2.96 -23.02 1.07
CA VAL A 61 -2.60 -21.69 0.58
C VAL A 61 -1.57 -21.10 1.51
N SER A 62 -0.46 -20.59 0.96
CA SER A 62 0.54 -19.84 1.73
C SER A 62 0.90 -18.55 1.03
N GLN A 63 0.98 -17.48 1.79
CA GLN A 63 1.25 -16.14 1.29
C GLN A 63 2.39 -15.52 2.10
N SER A 64 3.27 -14.82 1.41
CA SER A 64 4.33 -14.02 2.01
C SER A 64 4.31 -12.63 1.41
N LEU A 65 4.44 -11.62 2.26
CA LEU A 65 4.45 -10.21 1.90
C LEU A 65 5.63 -9.54 2.59
N VAL A 66 6.43 -8.82 1.83
CA VAL A 66 7.60 -8.10 2.34
C VAL A 66 7.45 -6.63 2.01
N PHE A 67 7.52 -5.79 3.03
CA PHE A 67 7.62 -4.36 2.89
C PHE A 67 9.06 -3.91 3.08
N ASN A 68 9.54 -3.09 2.14
CA ASN A 68 10.88 -2.53 2.19
C ASN A 68 10.88 -1.16 1.53
N LYS A 69 11.09 -0.10 2.32
CA LYS A 69 11.31 1.27 1.83
C LYS A 69 10.20 1.74 0.87
N GLY A 70 8.94 1.47 1.23
CA GLY A 70 7.77 1.93 0.50
C GLY A 70 7.48 1.08 -0.74
N ARG A 71 8.12 -0.08 -0.86
CA ARG A 71 7.80 -1.10 -1.86
C ARG A 71 7.28 -2.35 -1.18
N PHE A 72 6.44 -3.09 -1.90
CA PHE A 72 6.00 -4.40 -1.45
C PHE A 72 6.37 -5.48 -2.47
N TYR A 73 6.60 -6.68 -1.96
CA TYR A 73 6.82 -7.89 -2.72
C TYR A 73 5.97 -8.99 -2.10
N SER A 74 5.09 -9.58 -2.90
CA SER A 74 4.16 -10.60 -2.45
C SER A 74 4.33 -11.87 -3.27
N MET A 75 4.19 -13.01 -2.62
CA MET A 75 4.13 -14.31 -3.25
C MET A 75 3.01 -15.12 -2.61
N THR A 76 2.07 -15.59 -3.43
CA THR A 76 0.97 -16.48 -3.05
C THR A 76 1.18 -17.82 -3.71
N ARG A 77 1.21 -18.90 -2.93
CA ARG A 77 1.33 -20.27 -3.43
C ARG A 77 0.03 -21.03 -3.15
N ASN A 78 -0.66 -21.36 -4.22
CA ASN A 78 -1.92 -22.10 -4.26
C ASN A 78 -1.74 -23.27 -5.22
N ALA A 79 -1.14 -24.37 -4.74
CA ALA A 79 -0.71 -25.49 -5.59
C ALA A 79 -1.81 -25.87 -6.61
N PRO A 80 -1.52 -25.90 -7.93
CA PRO A 80 -0.20 -25.83 -8.57
C PRO A 80 0.33 -24.42 -8.89
N ALA A 81 -0.44 -23.36 -8.65
CA ALA A 81 -0.11 -22.01 -9.05
C ALA A 81 0.76 -21.25 -8.03
N ILE A 82 1.63 -20.39 -8.54
CA ILE A 82 2.37 -19.39 -7.76
C ILE A 82 2.08 -18.03 -8.38
N VAL A 83 1.72 -17.06 -7.55
CA VAL A 83 1.53 -15.68 -7.97
C VAL A 83 2.47 -14.77 -7.24
N GLU A 84 3.19 -13.99 -8.02
CA GLU A 84 4.11 -12.98 -7.55
C GLU A 84 3.52 -11.63 -7.94
N ALA A 85 3.47 -10.69 -6.99
CA ALA A 85 3.10 -9.32 -7.28
C ALA A 85 3.99 -8.36 -6.52
N SER A 86 4.41 -7.30 -7.20
CA SER A 86 5.26 -6.26 -6.63
C SER A 86 4.77 -4.88 -7.01
N GLY A 87 5.15 -3.90 -6.19
CA GLY A 87 4.80 -2.53 -6.48
C GLY A 87 5.15 -1.60 -5.33
N ARG A 88 4.33 -0.57 -5.18
CA ARG A 88 4.55 0.52 -4.24
C ARG A 88 3.50 0.49 -3.13
N LEU A 89 3.95 0.83 -1.93
CA LEU A 89 3.11 1.07 -0.78
C LEU A 89 2.78 2.57 -0.76
N GLU A 90 1.50 2.90 -0.85
CA GLU A 90 1.00 4.25 -0.71
C GLU A 90 0.28 4.42 0.62
N THR A 91 0.21 5.66 1.09
CA THR A 91 -0.55 6.01 2.29
C THR A 91 -1.40 7.23 1.96
N ASP A 92 -2.69 7.15 2.27
CA ASP A 92 -3.58 8.29 2.07
C ASP A 92 -3.39 9.35 3.17
N LEU A 93 -4.05 10.50 3.02
CA LEU A 93 -3.99 11.60 3.99
C LEU A 93 -4.57 11.22 5.37
N LEU A 94 -5.30 10.10 5.46
CA LEU A 94 -5.88 9.57 6.69
C LEU A 94 -4.97 8.50 7.32
N GLY A 95 -3.80 8.23 6.75
CA GLY A 95 -2.85 7.24 7.26
C GLY A 95 -3.17 5.79 6.87
N ARG A 96 -4.12 5.56 5.97
CA ARG A 96 -4.44 4.20 5.49
C ARG A 96 -3.45 3.77 4.43
N ALA A 97 -2.89 2.59 4.62
CA ALA A 97 -1.94 1.99 3.69
C ALA A 97 -2.67 1.34 2.51
N SER A 98 -2.08 1.41 1.32
CA SER A 98 -2.59 0.73 0.12
C SER A 98 -1.43 0.22 -0.73
N LEU A 99 -1.53 -1.04 -1.16
CA LEU A 99 -0.63 -1.62 -2.16
C LEU A 99 -1.08 -1.19 -3.54
N VAL A 100 -0.17 -0.70 -4.36
CA VAL A 100 -0.42 -0.44 -5.78
C VAL A 100 0.44 -1.39 -6.60
N VAL A 101 -0.21 -2.33 -7.26
CA VAL A 101 0.46 -3.37 -8.04
C VAL A 101 1.06 -2.76 -9.30
N GLU A 102 2.38 -2.83 -9.44
CA GLU A 102 3.10 -2.35 -10.62
C GLU A 102 3.40 -3.49 -11.59
N GLU A 103 3.71 -4.66 -11.04
CA GLU A 103 3.99 -5.89 -11.79
C GLU A 103 3.37 -7.09 -11.07
N GLY A 104 2.78 -8.01 -11.82
CA GLY A 104 2.27 -9.27 -11.30
C GLY A 104 2.45 -10.38 -12.33
N GLN A 105 2.87 -11.54 -11.87
CA GLN A 105 3.14 -12.72 -12.68
C GLN A 105 2.46 -13.93 -12.05
N VAL A 106 1.89 -14.78 -12.90
CA VAL A 106 1.26 -16.03 -12.51
C VAL A 106 2.03 -17.17 -13.16
N HIS A 107 2.57 -18.05 -12.34
CA HIS A 107 3.32 -19.23 -12.73
C HIS A 107 2.54 -20.50 -12.39
N GLY A 108 2.83 -21.59 -13.11
CA GLY A 108 2.30 -22.92 -12.77
C GLY A 108 0.86 -23.19 -13.19
N LEU A 109 0.27 -22.36 -14.05
CA LEU A 109 -1.01 -22.65 -14.70
C LEU A 109 -0.76 -23.32 -16.05
N GLY A 110 -0.88 -24.65 -16.09
CA GLY A 110 -0.93 -25.39 -17.34
C GLY A 110 -2.34 -25.45 -17.92
N PRO A 111 -2.51 -25.72 -19.23
CA PRO A 111 -3.82 -25.89 -19.88
C PRO A 111 -4.65 -27.08 -19.36
N LYS A 112 -4.11 -27.87 -18.42
CA LYS A 112 -4.77 -29.01 -17.77
C LYS A 112 -5.08 -28.78 -16.29
N ASP A 113 -4.61 -27.67 -15.71
CA ASP A 113 -4.84 -27.35 -14.31
C ASP A 113 -6.20 -26.67 -14.18
N GLN A 114 -7.21 -27.48 -13.85
CA GLN A 114 -8.57 -27.01 -13.61
C GLN A 114 -8.61 -26.35 -12.24
N MET A 115 -8.41 -25.03 -12.20
CA MET A 115 -8.59 -24.25 -10.98
C MET A 115 -10.05 -23.82 -10.85
N ASP A 116 -10.56 -23.90 -9.62
CA ASP A 116 -11.88 -23.37 -9.26
C ASP A 116 -11.95 -21.86 -9.53
N ASP A 117 -13.08 -21.38 -10.07
CA ASP A 117 -13.27 -20.01 -10.55
C ASP A 117 -13.06 -18.97 -9.42
N GLU A 118 -13.39 -19.32 -8.18
CA GLU A 118 -13.16 -18.46 -7.01
C GLU A 118 -11.66 -18.32 -6.69
N LEU A 119 -10.89 -19.40 -6.86
CA LEU A 119 -9.44 -19.39 -6.64
C LEU A 119 -8.74 -18.60 -7.73
N VAL A 120 -9.20 -18.76 -8.99
CA VAL A 120 -8.77 -17.96 -10.15
C VAL A 120 -8.98 -16.47 -9.86
N PHE A 121 -10.19 -16.05 -9.48
CA PHE A 121 -10.48 -14.63 -9.26
C PHE A 121 -9.57 -13.98 -8.20
N ASN A 122 -9.42 -14.62 -7.04
CA ASN A 122 -8.58 -14.11 -5.95
C ASN A 122 -7.10 -14.05 -6.35
N LEU A 123 -6.65 -15.01 -7.16
CA LEU A 123 -5.27 -15.10 -7.60
C LEU A 123 -4.93 -14.05 -8.67
N PHE A 124 -5.85 -13.80 -9.62
CA PHE A 124 -5.63 -12.86 -10.71
C PHE A 124 -5.86 -11.40 -10.31
N TYR A 125 -6.74 -11.11 -9.35
CA TYR A 125 -6.98 -9.73 -8.91
C TYR A 125 -5.74 -9.13 -8.22
N GLY A 126 -5.10 -9.89 -7.33
CA GLY A 126 -3.90 -9.45 -6.62
C GLY A 126 -2.66 -9.23 -7.51
N SER A 127 -2.63 -9.85 -8.69
CA SER A 127 -1.55 -9.68 -9.67
C SER A 127 -1.87 -8.66 -10.77
N HIS A 128 -3.08 -8.11 -10.81
CA HIS A 128 -3.47 -7.22 -11.90
C HIS A 128 -2.73 -5.88 -11.78
N LYS A 129 -2.01 -5.49 -12.83
CA LYS A 129 -1.29 -4.21 -12.87
C LYS A 129 -2.27 -3.04 -12.67
N GLY A 130 -1.97 -2.18 -11.72
CA GLY A 130 -2.82 -1.05 -11.32
C GLY A 130 -3.88 -1.39 -10.28
N ALA A 131 -4.00 -2.66 -9.87
CA ALA A 131 -4.84 -3.00 -8.72
C ALA A 131 -4.37 -2.25 -7.48
N ARG A 132 -5.34 -1.79 -6.69
CA ARG A 132 -5.11 -1.14 -5.40
C ARG A 132 -5.69 -2.04 -4.32
N ILE A 133 -4.86 -2.41 -3.35
CA ILE A 133 -5.25 -3.26 -2.24
C ILE A 133 -5.10 -2.45 -0.96
N THR A 134 -6.21 -2.07 -0.35
CA THR A 134 -6.27 -1.32 0.90
C THR A 134 -5.90 -2.25 2.06
N LEU A 135 -5.01 -1.80 2.93
CA LEU A 135 -4.58 -2.53 4.12
C LEU A 135 -5.19 -1.89 5.37
N GLU A 136 -5.99 -2.67 6.07
CA GLU A 136 -6.56 -2.30 7.37
C GLU A 136 -5.84 -3.04 8.49
N GLN A 137 -5.52 -2.34 9.58
CA GLN A 137 -4.90 -2.98 10.73
C GLN A 137 -5.97 -3.70 11.57
N VAL A 138 -5.82 -5.01 11.73
CA VAL A 138 -6.69 -5.85 12.56
C VAL A 138 -5.81 -6.50 13.63
N GLY A 139 -5.77 -5.86 14.81
CA GLY A 139 -4.87 -6.26 15.88
C GLY A 139 -3.41 -6.16 15.46
N ALA A 140 -2.70 -7.29 15.50
CA ALA A 140 -1.30 -7.40 15.08
C ALA A 140 -1.11 -7.74 13.58
N CYS A 141 -2.20 -7.90 12.83
CA CYS A 141 -2.17 -8.29 11.43
C CYS A 141 -2.73 -7.19 10.53
N LEU A 142 -2.48 -7.31 9.23
CA LEU A 142 -2.99 -6.47 8.16
C LEU A 142 -4.03 -7.25 7.38
N TYR A 143 -5.18 -6.63 7.12
CA TYR A 143 -6.24 -7.19 6.29
C TYR A 143 -6.28 -6.46 4.95
N GLY A 144 -6.06 -7.20 3.86
CA GLY A 144 -6.26 -6.71 2.50
C GLY A 144 -7.74 -6.76 2.14
N VAL A 145 -8.38 -5.61 2.00
CA VAL A 145 -9.85 -5.51 1.84
C VAL A 145 -10.32 -6.19 0.54
N GLU A 146 -9.61 -5.95 -0.55
CA GLU A 146 -9.97 -6.40 -1.90
C GLU A 146 -9.59 -7.87 -2.13
N THR A 147 -8.45 -8.30 -1.59
CA THR A 147 -8.00 -9.71 -1.68
C THR A 147 -8.59 -10.61 -0.60
N ARG A 148 -9.18 -10.02 0.44
CA ARG A 148 -9.67 -10.68 1.67
C ARG A 148 -8.60 -11.53 2.37
N GLN A 149 -7.35 -11.11 2.26
CA GLN A 149 -6.20 -11.82 2.83
C GLN A 149 -5.77 -11.16 4.14
N VAL A 150 -5.37 -11.98 5.11
CA VAL A 150 -4.81 -11.51 6.38
C VAL A 150 -3.32 -11.79 6.37
N TYR A 151 -2.49 -10.78 6.60
CA TYR A 151 -1.04 -10.88 6.69
C TYR A 151 -0.59 -10.53 8.11
N CYS A 152 0.03 -11.46 8.82
CA CYS A 152 0.54 -11.22 10.16
C CYS A 152 2.06 -11.08 10.12
N ALA A 153 2.62 -10.16 10.91
CA ALA A 153 4.07 -9.96 10.93
C ALA A 153 4.78 -11.22 11.47
N ASP A 154 5.80 -11.69 10.76
CA ASP A 154 6.58 -12.87 11.14
C ASP A 154 7.38 -12.64 12.43
N ASP A 155 7.78 -11.38 12.67
CA ASP A 155 8.57 -10.95 13.82
C ASP A 155 7.73 -10.70 15.10
N HIS A 156 6.46 -11.13 15.17
CA HIS A 156 5.62 -10.96 16.35
C HIS A 156 5.30 -12.28 17.10
N PRO A 157 6.27 -12.91 17.79
CA PRO A 157 5.94 -13.96 18.74
C PRO A 157 5.39 -13.42 20.08
N ASN A 158 5.41 -12.11 20.39
CA ASN A 158 4.89 -11.58 21.66
C ASN A 158 4.55 -10.08 21.61
N ARG A 159 3.26 -9.73 21.52
CA ARG A 159 2.68 -8.54 22.15
C ARG A 159 1.34 -8.95 22.76
N GLY A 160 1.41 -9.57 23.93
CA GLY A 160 0.33 -9.65 24.90
C GLY A 160 0.34 -8.42 25.81
#